data_AF-A0A443P2V3-F1
#
_entry.id   AF-A0A443P2V3-F1
#
_cell.length_a   1.000
_cell.length_b   1.000
_cell.length_c   1.000
_cell.angle_alpha   90.00
_cell.angle_beta   90.00
_cell.angle_gamma   90.00
#
_symmetry.space_group_name_H-M   'P 1'
#
loop_
_entity.id
_entity.type
_entity.pdbx_description
1 polymer ?
#
loop_
_entity_poly.entity_id
_entity_poly.type
_entity_poly.pdbx_seq_one_letter_code
_entity_poly.pdbx_strand_id
1 'polypeptide(L)'
;MMPLYHLPRFSFIAYPSLYNNLLFLPKTKFPIFSSPSGTYKSIPSSTQPISAPLFSSISASTQIEIPLNSSTSEETQIEFNPNQSISEETQIEIPIEKLFIPPGVDVSDEKTPLRSRVLKGSNIVLSGYARGARVLQAEFVKSSKRWEDCPSDGVPEFALVGRSNVGKSSLLNSLVRRKRLALTSKKPGKTQCINHFRINDSWYLVDLPGYGFAAAPQGVRIDWDQFTRDYFLNRKTLVSVFLLIDASIPAKKIDLEYASWLGQNQIPMTLIFTKCDKRKRRKNGLKRPEENVEDFQNLIREFFQAAPPWIMTSSVTNMGRDEMLLHMAQLRNYWLKH
;
A
#
# COMPACT_ATOMS: atom_id res chain seq x y z
N MET A 1 7.69 27.44 23.26
CA MET A 1 7.14 26.23 23.93
C MET A 1 5.63 26.29 23.82
N MET A 2 5.01 25.40 23.05
CA MET A 2 3.56 25.23 22.99
C MET A 2 3.19 23.85 23.57
N PRO A 3 2.05 23.71 24.27
CA PRO A 3 1.75 22.51 25.04
C PRO A 3 1.37 21.34 24.12
N LEU A 4 1.96 20.17 24.38
CA LEU A 4 1.55 18.89 23.82
C LEU A 4 0.17 18.52 24.41
N TYR A 5 -0.86 18.51 23.57
CA TYR A 5 -2.15 17.92 23.94
C TYR A 5 -2.01 16.39 23.90
N HIS A 6 -2.23 15.73 25.04
CA HIS A 6 -2.34 14.26 25.14
C HIS A 6 -3.57 13.77 24.37
N LEU A 7 -3.35 13.22 23.17
CA LEU A 7 -4.35 12.44 22.45
C LEU A 7 -4.33 10.98 22.94
N PRO A 8 -5.49 10.31 23.06
CA PRO A 8 -5.54 8.92 23.54
C PRO A 8 -4.84 7.98 22.55
N ARG A 9 -3.97 7.11 23.07
CA ARG A 9 -3.28 6.06 22.28
C ARG A 9 -4.24 4.92 21.99
N PHE A 10 -4.35 4.48 20.74
CA PHE A 10 -5.27 3.39 20.34
C PHE A 10 -4.62 2.01 20.47
N SER A 11 -5.27 1.08 21.18
CA SER A 11 -4.89 -0.34 21.22
C SER A 11 -5.30 -1.00 19.91
N PHE A 12 -4.36 -1.65 19.23
CA PHE A 12 -4.70 -2.59 18.17
C PHE A 12 -5.27 -3.84 18.86
N ILE A 13 -6.60 -3.93 18.96
CA ILE A 13 -7.24 -5.22 19.17
C ILE A 13 -7.30 -5.85 17.78
N ALA A 14 -6.34 -6.73 17.51
CA ALA A 14 -6.44 -7.60 16.36
C ALA A 14 -7.74 -8.41 16.50
N TYR A 15 -8.72 -8.12 15.64
CA TYR A 15 -9.95 -8.88 15.40
C TYR A 15 -11.01 -8.87 16.54
N PRO A 16 -12.01 -7.96 16.49
CA PRO A 16 -13.15 -7.98 17.41
C PRO A 16 -14.21 -9.06 17.11
N SER A 17 -13.99 -10.00 16.18
CA SER A 17 -14.99 -11.05 15.90
C SER A 17 -14.96 -12.22 16.88
N LEU A 18 -14.27 -12.09 18.02
CA LEU A 18 -14.44 -13.00 19.15
C LEU A 18 -14.73 -12.20 20.42
N TYR A 19 -16.01 -12.26 20.82
CA TYR A 19 -16.66 -11.79 22.05
C TYR A 19 -17.27 -10.38 22.09
N ASN A 20 -18.61 -10.37 21.99
CA ASN A 20 -19.44 -9.53 22.84
C ASN A 20 -19.13 -9.83 24.31
N ASN A 21 -18.56 -8.87 25.04
CA ASN A 21 -19.11 -8.33 26.29
C ASN A 21 -18.15 -7.36 26.99
N LEU A 22 -18.68 -6.16 27.25
CA LEU A 22 -18.29 -5.12 28.23
C LEU A 22 -16.99 -4.30 28.07
N LEU A 23 -17.22 -2.98 28.08
CA LEU A 23 -16.34 -1.82 28.36
C LEU A 23 -15.35 -1.48 27.22
N PHE A 24 -15.43 -0.36 26.50
CA PHE A 24 -15.57 1.03 26.96
C PHE A 24 -16.17 1.93 25.85
N LEU A 25 -17.09 2.82 26.24
CA LEU A 25 -17.45 4.01 25.47
C LEU A 25 -16.41 5.12 25.70
N PRO A 26 -16.01 5.90 24.68
CA PRO A 26 -15.63 7.28 24.89
C PRO A 26 -16.84 8.19 24.64
N LYS A 27 -17.24 8.89 25.70
CA LYS A 27 -18.11 10.07 25.62
C LYS A 27 -17.34 11.26 25.02
N THR A 28 -18.14 12.09 24.34
CA THR A 28 -17.94 13.49 23.91
C THR A 28 -17.18 13.82 22.61
N LYS A 29 -17.99 14.41 21.72
CA LYS A 29 -17.78 15.13 20.45
C LYS A 29 -16.67 16.18 20.45
N PHE A 30 -16.00 16.36 19.30
CA PHE A 30 -15.26 17.57 18.91
C PHE A 30 -15.33 17.78 17.37
N PRO A 31 -15.00 18.99 16.86
CA PRO A 31 -15.88 19.74 15.98
C PRO A 31 -15.65 19.44 14.49
N ILE A 32 -16.76 19.51 13.75
CA ILE A 32 -16.80 19.52 12.30
C ILE A 32 -16.28 20.90 11.84
N PHE A 33 -15.23 20.95 11.04
CA PHE A 33 -14.86 22.19 10.36
C PHE A 33 -15.87 22.47 9.25
N SER A 34 -16.63 23.55 9.45
CA SER A 34 -17.51 24.19 8.48
C SER A 34 -16.74 24.66 7.24
N SER A 35 -17.27 24.34 6.07
CA SER A 35 -16.90 24.98 4.80
C SER A 35 -17.22 26.48 4.84
N PRO A 36 -16.34 27.36 4.31
CA PRO A 36 -16.72 28.75 4.15
C PRO A 36 -17.66 28.88 2.95
N SER A 37 -18.92 29.20 3.25
CA SER A 37 -19.88 29.81 2.34
C SER A 37 -19.40 31.20 1.94
N GLY A 38 -19.08 31.39 0.66
CA GLY A 38 -18.74 32.68 0.08
C GLY A 38 -19.54 32.91 -1.20
N THR A 39 -20.47 33.85 -1.12
CA THR A 39 -21.43 34.31 -2.13
C THR A 39 -20.79 34.90 -3.40
N TYR A 40 -21.48 34.67 -4.51
CA TYR A 40 -21.19 35.11 -5.88
C TYR A 40 -21.09 36.63 -6.08
N LYS A 41 -20.25 37.03 -7.05
CA LYS A 41 -20.51 38.15 -7.96
C LYS A 41 -20.16 37.73 -9.40
N SER A 42 -21.06 38.09 -10.31
CA SER A 42 -21.15 37.72 -11.73
C SER A 42 -20.51 38.75 -12.67
N ILE A 43 -20.54 38.43 -13.99
CA ILE A 43 -20.50 39.30 -15.22
C ILE A 43 -19.17 39.16 -16.04
N PRO A 44 -19.15 39.16 -17.40
CA PRO A 44 -19.84 38.30 -18.37
C PRO A 44 -18.89 37.81 -19.52
N SER A 45 -19.49 37.17 -20.53
CA SER A 45 -18.95 36.60 -21.77
C SER A 45 -18.30 37.55 -22.79
N SER A 46 -17.32 37.05 -23.58
CA SER A 46 -17.18 37.44 -25.00
C SER A 46 -16.56 36.33 -25.88
N THR A 47 -17.30 36.03 -26.94
CA THR A 47 -17.08 35.30 -28.20
C THR A 47 -15.77 35.62 -28.95
N GLN A 48 -15.00 34.63 -29.45
CA GLN A 48 -14.95 34.06 -30.83
C GLN A 48 -13.53 34.27 -31.47
N PRO A 49 -13.13 33.53 -32.53
CA PRO A 49 -11.89 32.75 -32.66
C PRO A 49 -10.89 33.40 -33.63
N ILE A 50 -9.73 32.76 -33.94
CA ILE A 50 -9.00 32.90 -35.23
C ILE A 50 -7.84 31.86 -35.37
N SER A 51 -7.90 31.14 -36.50
CA SER A 51 -6.87 30.58 -37.41
C SER A 51 -5.64 29.78 -36.96
N ALA A 52 -5.47 28.61 -37.61
CA ALA A 52 -4.19 27.97 -37.94
C ALA A 52 -3.47 28.70 -39.11
N PRO A 53 -2.17 28.40 -39.35
CA PRO A 53 -1.87 27.69 -40.61
C PRO A 53 -0.79 26.59 -40.51
N LEU A 54 -0.64 25.93 -41.68
CA LEU A 54 0.10 24.72 -42.07
C LEU A 54 1.62 24.89 -42.32
N PHE A 55 2.26 23.73 -42.60
CA PHE A 55 3.55 23.46 -43.28
C PHE A 55 4.81 23.46 -42.40
N SER A 56 5.82 22.61 -42.57
CA SER A 56 6.15 21.60 -43.59
C SER A 56 7.18 20.60 -43.04
N SER A 57 7.24 19.44 -43.69
CA SER A 57 8.25 18.38 -43.60
C SER A 57 9.64 18.82 -44.08
N ILE A 58 10.69 18.44 -43.35
CA ILE A 58 12.05 18.25 -43.91
C ILE A 58 12.68 17.00 -43.29
N SER A 59 13.02 16.07 -44.17
CA SER A 59 13.91 14.92 -43.97
C SER A 59 15.33 15.31 -44.38
N ALA A 60 16.34 14.94 -43.59
CA ALA A 60 17.71 14.78 -44.06
C ALA A 60 18.52 13.86 -43.13
N SER A 61 19.10 12.86 -43.76
CA SER A 61 20.10 11.90 -43.31
C SER A 61 21.49 12.52 -43.15
N THR A 62 22.28 12.07 -42.17
CA THR A 62 23.75 12.03 -42.32
C THR A 62 24.35 10.92 -41.48
N GLN A 63 25.18 10.11 -42.13
CA GLN A 63 25.99 9.01 -41.60
C GLN A 63 27.22 9.56 -40.87
N ILE A 64 27.66 8.87 -39.82
CA ILE A 64 29.06 8.87 -39.38
C ILE A 64 29.40 7.40 -39.06
N GLU A 65 30.56 6.98 -39.56
CA GLU A 65 31.00 5.60 -39.72
C GLU A 65 32.39 5.41 -39.06
N ILE A 66 32.71 4.14 -38.78
CA ILE A 66 34.05 3.52 -38.57
C ILE A 66 34.64 3.51 -37.12
N PRO A 67 35.37 2.46 -36.65
CA PRO A 67 35.65 1.13 -37.22
C PRO A 67 35.29 -0.10 -36.37
N LEU A 68 35.05 -1.22 -37.07
CA LEU A 68 35.27 -2.59 -36.58
C LEU A 68 36.77 -2.90 -36.48
N ASN A 69 37.17 -3.60 -35.42
CA ASN A 69 38.33 -4.49 -35.41
C ASN A 69 37.90 -5.85 -34.86
N SER A 70 38.21 -6.91 -35.60
CA SER A 70 37.92 -8.31 -35.30
C SER A 70 39.20 -9.08 -34.98
N SER A 71 39.04 -10.21 -34.25
CA SER A 71 40.05 -11.22 -33.85
C SER A 71 40.93 -10.75 -32.67
N THR A 72 41.14 -11.52 -31.60
CA THR A 72 41.33 -12.98 -31.45
C THR A 72 40.83 -13.47 -30.08
N SER A 73 40.51 -14.76 -30.05
CA SER A 73 40.24 -15.59 -28.88
C SER A 73 41.44 -15.66 -27.91
N GLU A 74 41.22 -15.31 -26.64
CA GLU A 74 42.03 -15.79 -25.52
C GLU A 74 41.11 -16.22 -24.37
N GLU A 75 41.10 -17.52 -24.12
CA GLU A 75 40.58 -18.13 -22.91
C GLU A 75 41.49 -17.73 -21.75
N THR A 76 41.01 -16.86 -20.86
CA THR A 76 41.68 -16.64 -19.57
C THR A 76 40.90 -17.39 -18.50
N GLN A 77 41.49 -18.49 -18.06
CA GLN A 77 41.10 -19.19 -16.84
C GLN A 77 41.26 -18.23 -15.66
N ILE A 78 40.16 -17.90 -14.97
CA ILE A 78 40.22 -17.20 -13.69
C ILE A 78 39.93 -18.25 -12.61
N GLU A 79 40.98 -18.57 -11.87
CA GLU A 79 40.97 -19.43 -10.69
C GLU A 79 39.96 -18.94 -9.64
N PHE A 80 39.17 -19.88 -9.14
CA PHE A 80 38.23 -19.69 -8.04
C PHE A 80 39.02 -19.58 -6.73
N ASN A 81 39.18 -18.37 -6.20
CA ASN A 81 39.80 -18.16 -4.89
C ASN A 81 38.71 -18.20 -3.80
N PRO A 82 38.65 -19.24 -2.92
CA PRO A 82 37.52 -19.43 -2.02
C PRO A 82 37.53 -18.54 -0.77
N ASN A 83 38.39 -17.52 -0.69
CA ASN A 83 38.54 -16.63 0.46
C ASN A 83 38.25 -15.15 0.13
N GLN A 84 37.11 -14.87 -0.51
CA GLN A 84 36.49 -13.54 -0.38
C GLN A 84 35.29 -13.65 0.57
N SER A 85 35.51 -13.17 1.78
CA SER A 85 34.50 -12.95 2.80
C SER A 85 33.31 -12.20 2.21
N ILE A 86 32.19 -12.90 2.12
CA ILE A 86 30.87 -12.32 1.88
C ILE A 86 30.65 -11.31 3.00
N SER A 87 30.62 -10.02 2.65
CA SER A 87 30.28 -8.95 3.57
C SER A 87 28.92 -9.25 4.19
N GLU A 88 28.92 -9.57 5.48
CA GLU A 88 27.74 -9.73 6.30
C GLU A 88 26.87 -8.46 6.18
N GLU A 89 25.76 -8.57 5.45
CA GLU A 89 24.69 -7.58 5.53
C GLU A 89 24.23 -7.57 7.00
N THR A 90 24.58 -6.50 7.70
CA THR A 90 24.22 -6.27 9.10
C THR A 90 22.69 -6.28 9.19
N GLN A 91 22.12 -7.41 9.62
CA GLN A 91 20.70 -7.52 9.88
C GLN A 91 20.39 -6.60 11.06
N ILE A 92 19.77 -5.46 10.78
CA ILE A 92 19.29 -4.53 11.81
C ILE A 92 18.25 -5.28 12.64
N GLU A 93 18.60 -5.63 13.88
CA GLU A 93 17.71 -6.38 14.78
C GLU A 93 16.52 -5.50 15.17
N ILE A 94 15.29 -5.92 14.84
CA ILE A 94 14.06 -5.25 15.25
C ILE A 94 13.67 -5.73 16.66
N PRO A 95 13.53 -4.83 17.66
CA PRO A 95 13.02 -5.15 18.99
C PRO A 95 11.66 -5.86 18.97
N ILE A 96 11.41 -6.77 19.91
CA ILE A 96 10.17 -7.58 19.95
C ILE A 96 8.94 -6.67 20.06
N GLU A 97 8.99 -5.56 20.81
CA GLU A 97 7.85 -4.63 20.92
C GLU A 97 7.50 -3.91 19.61
N LYS A 98 8.38 -3.97 18.60
CA LYS A 98 8.15 -3.41 17.27
C LYS A 98 7.64 -4.45 16.27
N LEU A 99 7.64 -5.73 16.64
CA LEU A 99 7.12 -6.82 15.81
C LEU A 99 5.59 -6.88 15.89
N PHE A 100 4.97 -7.08 14.73
CA PHE A 100 3.59 -7.52 14.65
C PHE A 100 3.56 -9.03 14.78
N ILE A 101 2.95 -9.49 15.88
CA ILE A 101 2.72 -10.89 16.17
C ILE A 101 1.27 -11.21 15.73
N PRO A 102 1.08 -12.02 14.67
CA PRO A 102 -0.27 -12.39 14.25
C PRO A 102 -0.97 -13.23 15.31
N PRO A 103 -2.31 -13.26 15.32
CA PRO A 103 -3.07 -14.13 16.19
C PRO A 103 -2.66 -15.61 16.07
N GLY A 104 -2.63 -16.31 17.20
CA GLY A 104 -2.29 -17.74 17.27
C GLY A 104 -0.79 -18.06 17.19
N VAL A 105 0.09 -17.06 17.27
CA VAL A 105 1.52 -17.29 17.51
C VAL A 105 1.79 -17.28 19.01
N ASP A 106 2.34 -18.38 19.51
CA ASP A 106 2.85 -18.44 20.88
C ASP A 106 4.25 -17.83 20.94
N VAL A 107 4.40 -16.81 21.78
CA VAL A 107 5.65 -16.05 22.00
C VAL A 107 6.53 -16.71 23.07
N SER A 108 5.97 -17.65 23.83
CA SER A 108 6.66 -18.34 24.93
C SER A 108 7.48 -19.57 24.49
N ASP A 109 7.38 -19.99 23.23
CA ASP A 109 7.97 -21.23 22.74
C ASP A 109 9.45 -21.04 22.34
N GLU A 110 10.38 -21.48 23.20
CA GLU A 110 11.84 -21.28 23.07
C GLU A 110 12.50 -22.05 21.89
N LYS A 111 11.77 -22.95 21.22
CA LYS A 111 12.34 -23.87 20.22
C LYS A 111 12.77 -23.21 18.91
N THR A 112 12.34 -21.98 18.64
CA THR A 112 12.86 -21.20 17.51
C THR A 112 12.75 -19.71 17.83
N PRO A 113 13.83 -18.91 17.74
CA PRO A 113 13.72 -17.47 17.97
C PRO A 113 12.69 -16.84 17.04
N LEU A 114 11.70 -16.09 17.58
CA LEU A 114 10.67 -15.40 16.79
C LEU A 114 11.24 -14.60 15.61
N ARG A 115 12.47 -14.11 15.77
CA ARG A 115 13.25 -13.38 14.77
C ARG A 115 13.48 -14.16 13.48
N SER A 116 13.73 -15.47 13.54
CA SER A 116 13.93 -16.28 12.33
C SER A 116 12.65 -16.51 11.53
N ARG A 117 11.50 -16.12 12.08
CA ARG A 117 10.18 -16.23 11.48
C ARG A 117 9.66 -14.89 10.96
N VAL A 118 10.43 -13.80 11.05
CA VAL A 118 10.00 -12.48 10.56
C VAL A 118 10.09 -12.45 9.02
N LEU A 119 9.01 -12.02 8.37
CA LEU A 119 8.97 -11.83 6.92
C LEU A 119 10.00 -10.76 6.51
N LYS A 120 10.78 -11.04 5.46
CA LYS A 120 11.84 -10.14 4.99
C LYS A 120 11.28 -8.76 4.60
N GLY A 121 11.93 -7.69 5.05
CA GLY A 121 11.49 -6.32 4.75
C GLY A 121 10.15 -5.96 5.38
N SER A 122 9.85 -6.49 6.56
CA SER A 122 8.61 -6.27 7.32
C SER A 122 8.89 -6.27 8.83
N ASN A 123 7.85 -6.01 9.64
CA ASN A 123 7.85 -6.35 11.08
C ASN A 123 6.96 -7.55 11.42
N ILE A 124 6.57 -8.37 10.45
CA ILE A 124 5.50 -9.37 10.61
C ILE A 124 6.12 -10.73 10.89
N VAL A 125 5.73 -11.35 12.00
CA VAL A 125 6.10 -12.73 12.33
C VAL A 125 5.23 -13.71 11.54
N LEU A 126 5.81 -14.80 11.03
CA LEU A 126 5.07 -15.90 10.43
C LEU A 126 4.39 -16.77 11.49
N SER A 127 3.12 -17.08 11.25
CA SER A 127 2.32 -18.01 12.06
C SER A 127 2.10 -19.36 11.37
N GLY A 128 1.59 -20.35 12.11
CA GLY A 128 1.13 -21.62 11.55
C GLY A 128 0.00 -21.49 10.53
N TYR A 129 -0.63 -20.32 10.42
CA TYR A 129 -1.66 -20.03 9.44
C TYR A 129 -1.11 -19.62 8.06
N ALA A 130 0.19 -19.41 7.89
CA ALA A 130 0.81 -18.91 6.66
C ALA A 130 0.93 -19.97 5.53
N ARG A 131 -0.17 -20.66 5.20
CA ARG A 131 -0.24 -21.71 4.18
C ARG A 131 -1.20 -21.37 3.03
N GLY A 132 -0.94 -21.89 1.84
CA GLY A 132 -1.81 -21.66 0.67
C GLY A 132 -1.74 -20.22 0.14
N ALA A 133 -0.54 -19.65 0.07
CA ALA A 133 -0.28 -18.28 -0.40
C ALA A 133 -0.16 -18.14 -1.93
N ARG A 134 -0.07 -19.27 -2.67
CA ARG A 134 0.10 -19.25 -4.13
C ARG A 134 -1.14 -18.69 -4.83
N VAL A 135 -0.94 -17.81 -5.79
CA VAL A 135 -1.99 -17.35 -6.72
C VAL A 135 -1.93 -18.20 -7.99
N LEU A 136 -3.01 -18.93 -8.28
CA LEU A 136 -3.15 -19.78 -9.46
C LEU A 136 -4.06 -19.11 -10.50
N GLN A 137 -5.13 -18.47 -10.04
CA GLN A 137 -6.09 -17.74 -10.89
C GLN A 137 -6.50 -16.43 -10.23
N ALA A 138 -6.83 -15.46 -11.07
CA ALA A 138 -7.30 -14.15 -10.67
C ALA A 138 -8.29 -13.63 -11.71
N GLU A 139 -9.47 -13.18 -11.33
CA GLU A 139 -10.50 -12.78 -12.31
C GLU A 139 -11.17 -11.50 -11.88
N PHE A 140 -11.39 -10.58 -12.81
CA PHE A 140 -12.20 -9.40 -12.53
C PHE A 140 -13.68 -9.83 -12.47
N VAL A 141 -14.35 -9.48 -11.37
CA VAL A 141 -15.76 -9.85 -11.16
C VAL A 141 -16.68 -8.69 -11.44
N LYS A 142 -16.49 -7.57 -10.75
CA LYS A 142 -17.42 -6.42 -10.83
C LYS A 142 -16.77 -5.12 -10.35
N SER A 143 -17.27 -4.01 -10.89
CA SER A 143 -17.08 -2.65 -10.37
C SER A 143 -18.37 -2.14 -9.74
N SER A 144 -18.30 -1.70 -8.48
CA SER A 144 -19.46 -1.22 -7.73
C SER A 144 -19.26 0.25 -7.31
N LYS A 145 -20.32 1.06 -7.37
CA LYS A 145 -20.29 2.46 -6.91
C LYS A 145 -20.68 2.60 -5.44
N ARG A 146 -21.39 1.62 -4.90
CA ARG A 146 -21.83 1.54 -3.51
C ARG A 146 -21.45 0.17 -2.94
N TRP A 147 -21.29 0.07 -1.62
CA TRP A 147 -20.81 -1.14 -0.96
C TRP A 147 -21.88 -2.26 -0.96
N GLU A 148 -23.16 -1.89 -1.04
CA GLU A 148 -24.30 -2.79 -1.15
C GLU A 148 -24.32 -3.54 -2.49
N ASP A 149 -23.76 -2.93 -3.54
CA ASP A 149 -23.68 -3.52 -4.89
C ASP A 149 -22.50 -4.48 -5.05
N CYS A 150 -21.64 -4.58 -4.04
CA CYS A 150 -20.46 -5.44 -4.08
C CYS A 150 -20.84 -6.93 -3.90
N PRO A 151 -20.03 -7.88 -4.38
CA PRO A 151 -20.27 -9.31 -4.17
C PRO A 151 -20.56 -9.63 -2.69
N SER A 152 -21.49 -10.55 -2.46
CA SER A 152 -22.01 -10.89 -1.13
C SER A 152 -21.99 -12.41 -0.87
N ASP A 153 -21.07 -13.12 -1.50
CA ASP A 153 -20.91 -14.58 -1.40
C ASP A 153 -20.10 -15.02 -0.16
N GLY A 154 -19.78 -14.08 0.73
CA GLY A 154 -19.30 -14.36 2.09
C GLY A 154 -17.82 -14.71 2.20
N VAL A 155 -17.02 -14.57 1.14
CA VAL A 155 -15.60 -14.91 1.21
C VAL A 155 -14.73 -13.76 1.74
N PRO A 156 -13.53 -14.05 2.26
CA PRO A 156 -12.55 -13.04 2.69
C PRO A 156 -12.22 -11.98 1.64
N GLU A 157 -12.16 -10.71 2.06
CA GLU A 157 -11.77 -9.56 1.23
C GLU A 157 -10.52 -8.87 1.78
N PHE A 158 -9.58 -8.54 0.88
CA PHE A 158 -8.43 -7.68 1.18
C PHE A 158 -8.50 -6.43 0.33
N ALA A 159 -8.62 -5.28 0.99
CA ALA A 159 -8.78 -4.00 0.32
C ALA A 159 -7.45 -3.31 0.07
N LEU A 160 -7.20 -2.83 -1.14
CA LEU A 160 -6.09 -1.95 -1.48
C LEU A 160 -6.59 -0.51 -1.54
N VAL A 161 -5.97 0.37 -0.76
CA VAL A 161 -6.23 1.81 -0.79
C VAL A 161 -4.93 2.58 -0.61
N GLY A 162 -4.87 3.80 -1.12
CA GLY A 162 -3.67 4.64 -1.02
C GLY A 162 -3.81 5.86 -1.91
N ARG A 163 -2.87 6.81 -1.80
CA ARG A 163 -2.92 8.02 -2.64
C ARG A 163 -2.93 7.69 -4.13
N SER A 164 -3.54 8.59 -4.89
CA SER A 164 -3.37 8.61 -6.34
C SER A 164 -1.89 8.51 -6.74
N ASN A 165 -1.57 7.60 -7.68
CA ASN A 165 -0.21 7.29 -8.15
C ASN A 165 0.76 6.68 -7.12
N VAL A 166 0.27 6.17 -5.98
CA VAL A 166 1.11 5.43 -5.02
C VAL A 166 1.63 4.10 -5.59
N GLY A 167 0.96 3.52 -6.58
CA GLY A 167 1.37 2.24 -7.19
C GLY A 167 0.38 1.09 -6.98
N LYS A 168 -0.82 1.38 -6.48
CA LYS A 168 -1.89 0.39 -6.20
C LYS A 168 -2.16 -0.61 -7.32
N SER A 169 -2.51 -0.15 -8.52
CA SER A 169 -2.78 -1.05 -9.65
C SER A 169 -1.54 -1.83 -10.10
N SER A 170 -0.33 -1.26 -9.95
CA SER A 170 0.93 -1.95 -10.25
C SER A 170 1.21 -3.06 -9.25
N LEU A 171 0.96 -2.80 -7.96
CA LEU A 171 1.10 -3.80 -6.90
C LEU A 171 0.08 -4.92 -7.09
N LEU A 172 -1.18 -4.60 -7.37
CA LEU A 172 -2.23 -5.58 -7.67
C LEU A 172 -1.79 -6.53 -8.79
N ASN A 173 -1.38 -5.97 -9.93
CA ASN A 173 -0.90 -6.74 -11.08
C ASN A 173 0.34 -7.60 -10.76
N SER A 174 1.26 -7.09 -9.92
CA SER A 174 2.44 -7.84 -9.46
C SER A 174 2.05 -9.02 -8.56
N LEU A 175 1.13 -8.82 -7.60
CA LEU A 175 0.65 -9.88 -6.71
C LEU A 175 0.07 -11.07 -7.50
N VAL A 176 -0.80 -10.78 -8.46
CA VAL A 176 -1.48 -11.80 -9.27
C VAL A 176 -0.67 -12.26 -10.50
N ARG A 177 0.54 -11.72 -10.73
CA ARG A 177 1.39 -11.96 -11.91
C ARG A 177 0.64 -11.78 -13.25
N ARG A 178 -0.25 -10.79 -13.35
CA ARG A 178 -1.00 -10.47 -14.57
C ARG A 178 -0.71 -9.02 -14.97
N LYS A 179 -0.27 -8.79 -16.21
CA LYS A 179 0.17 -7.44 -16.64
C LYS A 179 -0.96 -6.42 -16.81
N ARG A 180 -2.22 -6.85 -16.96
CA ARG A 180 -3.36 -5.99 -17.34
C ARG A 180 -4.68 -6.37 -16.65
N LEU A 181 -4.63 -7.02 -15.49
CA LEU A 181 -5.85 -7.32 -14.75
C LEU A 181 -6.48 -6.04 -14.19
N ALA A 182 -5.67 -5.20 -13.54
CA ALA A 182 -6.01 -3.83 -13.20
C ALA A 182 -5.38 -2.84 -14.20
N LEU A 183 -6.14 -1.82 -14.60
CA LEU A 183 -5.63 -0.76 -15.46
C LEU A 183 -4.61 0.10 -14.71
N THR A 184 -3.40 0.21 -15.25
CA THR A 184 -2.34 1.09 -14.72
C THR A 184 -2.28 2.38 -15.55
N SER A 185 -2.19 3.54 -14.89
CA SER A 185 -2.01 4.83 -15.57
C SER A 185 -1.16 5.77 -14.73
N LYS A 186 -0.41 6.65 -15.40
CA LYS A 186 0.28 7.78 -14.76
C LYS A 186 -0.69 8.94 -14.46
N LYS A 187 -1.83 9.01 -15.17
CA LYS A 187 -2.87 10.01 -14.93
C LYS A 187 -3.71 9.56 -13.73
N PRO A 188 -3.82 10.36 -12.66
CA PRO A 188 -4.56 9.93 -11.48
C PRO A 188 -6.09 10.02 -11.68
N GLY A 189 -6.87 9.37 -10.79
CA GLY A 189 -8.34 9.38 -10.83
C GLY A 189 -9.03 8.35 -11.75
N LYS A 190 -8.31 7.28 -12.16
CA LYS A 190 -8.88 6.23 -13.03
C LYS A 190 -9.77 5.21 -12.29
N THR A 191 -9.39 4.82 -11.08
CA THR A 191 -10.25 3.97 -10.23
C THR A 191 -11.31 4.86 -9.58
N GLN A 192 -12.57 4.75 -10.04
CA GLN A 192 -13.72 5.54 -9.56
C GLN A 192 -14.79 4.67 -8.89
N CYS A 193 -14.59 3.36 -8.91
CA CYS A 193 -15.47 2.33 -8.36
C CYS A 193 -14.66 1.39 -7.47
N ILE A 194 -15.35 0.61 -6.65
CA ILE A 194 -14.80 -0.51 -5.90
C ILE A 194 -14.70 -1.70 -6.85
N ASN A 195 -13.48 -2.12 -7.23
CA ASN A 195 -13.29 -3.22 -8.17
C ASN A 195 -12.93 -4.51 -7.42
N HIS A 196 -13.69 -5.58 -7.65
CA HIS A 196 -13.46 -6.89 -7.03
C HIS A 196 -12.75 -7.83 -7.99
N PHE A 197 -11.63 -8.40 -7.54
CA PHE A 197 -10.88 -9.42 -8.26
C PHE A 197 -10.90 -10.73 -7.46
N ARG A 198 -11.55 -11.77 -7.98
CA ARG A 198 -11.64 -13.09 -7.36
C ARG A 198 -10.32 -13.81 -7.54
N ILE A 199 -9.73 -14.30 -6.46
CA ILE A 199 -8.46 -15.02 -6.47
C ILE A 199 -8.69 -16.45 -6.00
N ASN A 200 -8.22 -17.43 -6.79
CA ASN A 200 -8.34 -18.87 -6.49
C ASN A 200 -9.75 -19.30 -6.07
N ASP A 201 -10.79 -18.65 -6.59
CA ASP A 201 -12.21 -18.85 -6.22
C ASP A 201 -12.49 -18.84 -4.72
N SER A 202 -11.63 -18.23 -3.90
CA SER A 202 -11.68 -18.38 -2.44
C SER A 202 -11.56 -17.08 -1.65
N TRP A 203 -11.14 -15.98 -2.29
CA TRP A 203 -11.05 -14.67 -1.64
C TRP A 203 -10.99 -13.55 -2.68
N TYR A 204 -11.23 -12.31 -2.26
CA TYR A 204 -11.15 -11.13 -3.11
C TYR A 204 -9.96 -10.24 -2.78
N LEU A 205 -9.30 -9.78 -3.84
CA LEU A 205 -8.50 -8.56 -3.79
C LEU A 205 -9.37 -7.41 -4.30
N VAL A 206 -9.53 -6.37 -3.49
CA VAL A 206 -10.45 -5.26 -3.76
C VAL A 206 -9.67 -3.98 -4.01
N ASP A 207 -9.84 -3.38 -5.19
CA ASP A 207 -9.17 -2.13 -5.57
C ASP A 207 -10.12 -0.94 -5.34
N LEU A 208 -9.83 -0.12 -4.33
CA LEU A 208 -10.61 1.07 -4.03
C LEU A 208 -10.04 2.33 -4.73
N PRO A 209 -10.83 3.39 -4.94
CA PRO A 209 -10.32 4.68 -5.39
C PRO A 209 -9.22 5.20 -4.47
N GLY A 210 -8.25 5.89 -5.06
CA GLY A 210 -7.19 6.52 -4.27
C GLY A 210 -7.60 7.88 -3.72
N TYR A 211 -7.26 8.15 -2.46
CA TYR A 211 -7.49 9.45 -1.83
C TYR A 211 -6.47 10.53 -2.28
N GLY A 212 -6.74 11.78 -1.92
CA GLY A 212 -5.85 12.92 -2.18
C GLY A 212 -5.75 13.35 -3.66
N PHE A 213 -6.67 12.91 -4.52
CA PHE A 213 -6.67 13.32 -5.93
C PHE A 213 -7.16 14.76 -6.12
N ALA A 214 -6.23 15.69 -6.25
CA ALA A 214 -6.51 17.12 -6.32
C ALA A 214 -7.09 17.63 -7.66
N ALA A 215 -7.35 16.77 -8.65
CA ALA A 215 -7.88 17.19 -9.95
C ALA A 215 -9.33 16.76 -10.25
N ALA A 216 -9.96 15.92 -9.42
CA ALA A 216 -11.41 15.65 -9.54
C ALA A 216 -12.23 16.83 -8.99
N PRO A 217 -13.46 17.09 -9.47
CA PRO A 217 -14.36 18.06 -8.82
C PRO A 217 -14.58 17.72 -7.34
N GLN A 218 -14.80 18.73 -6.49
CA GLN A 218 -14.94 18.53 -5.04
C GLN A 218 -16.06 17.55 -4.68
N GLY A 219 -17.23 17.66 -5.31
CA GLY A 219 -18.35 16.74 -5.06
C GLY A 219 -17.99 15.27 -5.31
N VAL A 220 -17.32 15.00 -6.43
CA VAL A 220 -16.85 13.65 -6.78
C VAL A 220 -15.86 13.10 -5.75
N ARG A 221 -14.99 13.95 -5.18
CA ARG A 221 -14.06 13.52 -4.12
C ARG A 221 -14.78 13.18 -2.82
N ILE A 222 -15.79 13.98 -2.45
CA ILE A 222 -16.61 13.73 -1.27
C ILE A 222 -17.33 12.40 -1.44
N ASP A 223 -17.92 12.15 -2.61
CA ASP A 223 -18.59 10.88 -2.90
C ASP A 223 -17.63 9.68 -2.79
N TRP A 224 -16.42 9.80 -3.34
CA TRP A 224 -15.40 8.73 -3.27
C TRP A 224 -14.94 8.44 -1.86
N ASP A 225 -14.67 9.48 -1.07
CA ASP A 225 -14.27 9.32 0.33
C ASP A 225 -15.40 8.69 1.14
N GLN A 226 -16.64 9.14 0.92
CA GLN A 226 -17.81 8.63 1.61
C GLN A 226 -18.03 7.14 1.33
N PHE A 227 -18.13 6.71 0.06
CA PHE A 227 -18.41 5.30 -0.22
C PHE A 227 -17.25 4.38 0.17
N THR A 228 -16.01 4.87 0.12
CA THR A 228 -14.82 4.10 0.54
C THR A 228 -14.87 3.84 2.04
N ARG A 229 -15.23 4.87 2.83
CA ARG A 229 -15.43 4.73 4.28
C ARG A 229 -16.62 3.83 4.58
N ASP A 230 -17.74 3.99 3.87
CA ASP A 230 -18.92 3.14 4.04
C ASP A 230 -18.58 1.67 3.75
N TYR A 231 -17.78 1.40 2.72
CA TYR A 231 -17.28 0.05 2.45
C TYR A 231 -16.47 -0.50 3.64
N PHE A 232 -15.52 0.28 4.19
CA PHE A 232 -14.73 -0.22 5.32
C PHE A 232 -15.55 -0.44 6.60
N LEU A 233 -16.57 0.39 6.84
CA LEU A 233 -17.42 0.30 8.04
C LEU A 233 -18.45 -0.85 7.96
N ASN A 234 -18.90 -1.20 6.76
CA ASN A 234 -20.05 -2.10 6.58
C ASN A 234 -19.68 -3.51 6.08
N ARG A 235 -18.48 -3.72 5.52
CA ARG A 235 -18.12 -5.00 4.89
C ARG A 235 -17.58 -6.00 5.90
N LYS A 236 -18.46 -6.87 6.39
CA LYS A 236 -18.15 -7.95 7.34
C LYS A 236 -17.10 -8.96 6.85
N THR A 237 -16.95 -9.10 5.54
CA THR A 237 -15.97 -9.96 4.86
C THR A 237 -14.58 -9.33 4.76
N LEU A 238 -14.42 -8.05 5.11
CA LEU A 238 -13.14 -7.35 5.06
C LEU A 238 -12.19 -7.87 6.14
N VAL A 239 -11.13 -8.56 5.72
CA VAL A 239 -10.11 -9.13 6.62
C VAL A 239 -9.05 -8.10 6.99
N SER A 240 -8.59 -7.30 6.02
CA SER A 240 -7.61 -6.24 6.25
C SER A 240 -7.59 -5.23 5.10
N VAL A 241 -7.33 -3.98 5.45
CA VAL A 241 -7.01 -2.89 4.53
C VAL A 241 -5.49 -2.78 4.36
N PHE A 242 -5.02 -3.01 3.15
CA PHE A 242 -3.66 -2.66 2.74
C PHE A 242 -3.59 -1.19 2.36
N LEU A 243 -3.09 -0.38 3.30
CA LEU A 243 -2.87 1.05 3.11
C LEU A 243 -1.50 1.27 2.46
N LEU A 244 -1.49 1.66 1.19
CA LEU A 244 -0.28 1.87 0.41
C LEU A 244 0.31 3.25 0.67
N ILE A 245 1.62 3.26 0.93
CA ILE A 245 2.45 4.45 1.19
C ILE A 245 3.59 4.48 0.17
N ASP A 246 3.89 5.64 -0.41
CA ASP A 246 5.02 5.78 -1.35
C ASP A 246 6.33 5.98 -0.56
N ALA A 247 7.19 4.97 -0.50
CA ALA A 247 8.45 5.05 0.24
C ALA A 247 9.51 5.92 -0.46
N SER A 248 9.30 6.31 -1.72
CA SER A 248 10.27 7.11 -2.47
C SER A 248 10.24 8.62 -2.13
N ILE A 249 9.34 9.03 -1.23
CA ILE A 249 9.13 10.41 -0.79
C ILE A 249 8.92 10.47 0.73
N PRO A 250 9.13 11.64 1.36
CA PRO A 250 8.79 11.84 2.75
C PRO A 250 7.31 11.59 3.04
N ALA A 251 7.02 11.10 4.24
CA ALA A 251 5.68 10.86 4.75
C ALA A 251 4.75 12.05 4.50
N LYS A 252 3.51 11.79 4.07
CA LYS A 252 2.51 12.83 3.89
C LYS A 252 1.48 12.78 4.99
N LYS A 253 1.07 13.96 5.45
CA LYS A 253 0.05 14.14 6.49
C LYS A 253 -1.24 13.37 6.16
N ILE A 254 -1.70 13.44 4.92
CA ILE A 254 -2.92 12.74 4.48
C ILE A 254 -2.82 11.21 4.64
N ASP A 255 -1.63 10.62 4.52
CA ASP A 255 -1.43 9.19 4.72
C ASP A 255 -1.51 8.81 6.21
N LEU A 256 -0.95 9.65 7.09
CA LEU A 256 -1.03 9.49 8.54
C LEU A 256 -2.47 9.68 9.05
N GLU A 257 -3.17 10.71 8.55
CA GLU A 257 -4.58 10.96 8.87
C GLU A 257 -5.46 9.78 8.43
N TYR A 258 -5.21 9.22 7.26
CA TYR A 258 -5.97 8.05 6.78
C TYR A 258 -5.71 6.81 7.65
N ALA A 259 -4.45 6.55 7.99
CA ALA A 259 -4.11 5.46 8.89
C ALA A 259 -4.75 5.65 10.28
N SER A 260 -4.70 6.87 10.82
CA SER A 260 -5.33 7.22 12.09
C SER A 260 -6.85 7.00 12.04
N TRP A 261 -7.52 7.38 10.96
CA TRP A 261 -8.96 7.13 10.79
C TRP A 261 -9.29 5.64 10.75
N LEU A 262 -8.50 4.81 10.04
CA LEU A 262 -8.67 3.35 10.05
C LEU A 262 -8.53 2.80 11.47
N GLY A 263 -7.50 3.23 12.21
CA GLY A 263 -7.27 2.83 13.60
C GLY A 263 -8.39 3.23 14.56
N GLN A 264 -8.88 4.47 14.46
CA GLN A 264 -9.97 5.00 15.28
C GLN A 264 -11.28 4.22 15.09
N ASN A 265 -11.53 3.75 13.88
CA ASN A 265 -12.71 2.95 13.54
C ASN A 265 -12.47 1.43 13.69
N GLN A 266 -11.35 1.04 14.30
CA GLN A 266 -10.99 -0.38 14.53
C GLN A 266 -10.97 -1.22 13.24
N ILE A 267 -10.67 -0.60 12.10
CA ILE A 267 -10.58 -1.29 10.82
C ILE A 267 -9.19 -1.96 10.75
N PRO A 268 -9.10 -3.29 10.61
CA PRO A 268 -7.81 -3.97 10.50
C PRO A 268 -7.03 -3.44 9.29
N MET A 269 -5.76 -3.11 9.49
CA MET A 269 -4.93 -2.57 8.43
C MET A 269 -3.50 -3.09 8.48
N THR A 270 -2.86 -3.13 7.32
CA THR A 270 -1.43 -3.39 7.15
C THR A 270 -0.85 -2.33 6.20
N LEU A 271 0.24 -1.69 6.62
CA LEU A 271 0.90 -0.67 5.81
C LEU A 271 1.75 -1.32 4.71
N ILE A 272 1.56 -0.90 3.47
CA ILE A 272 2.35 -1.38 2.34
C ILE A 272 3.20 -0.25 1.81
N PHE A 273 4.49 -0.29 2.09
CA PHE A 273 5.46 0.66 1.57
C PHE A 273 5.83 0.27 0.14
N THR A 274 5.49 1.11 -0.82
CA THR A 274 5.66 0.86 -2.25
C THR A 274 6.87 1.60 -2.82
N LYS A 275 7.32 1.19 -4.01
CA LYS A 275 8.42 1.83 -4.77
C LYS A 275 9.75 1.82 -4.04
N CYS A 276 10.02 0.81 -3.23
CA CYS A 276 11.30 0.68 -2.53
C CYS A 276 12.50 0.43 -3.46
N ASP A 277 12.27 0.14 -4.75
CA ASP A 277 13.31 0.12 -5.78
C ASP A 277 13.90 1.50 -6.11
N LYS A 278 13.21 2.59 -5.74
CA LYS A 278 13.62 3.95 -6.07
C LYS A 278 14.81 4.40 -5.22
N ARG A 279 16.00 3.93 -5.61
CA ARG A 279 17.28 4.44 -5.13
C ARG A 279 17.49 5.84 -5.69
N LYS A 280 17.11 6.87 -4.93
CA LYS A 280 17.58 8.22 -5.21
C LYS A 280 19.04 8.27 -4.77
N ARG A 281 19.96 8.57 -5.70
CA ARG A 281 21.33 8.96 -5.33
C ARG A 281 21.20 10.10 -4.31
N ARG A 282 22.06 10.15 -3.28
CA ARG A 282 22.13 11.25 -2.28
C ARG A 282 22.38 12.64 -2.89
N LYS A 283 22.28 12.83 -4.21
CA LYS A 283 22.18 14.14 -4.83
C LYS A 283 20.85 14.76 -4.41
N ASN A 284 20.94 15.88 -3.69
CA ASN A 284 19.84 16.74 -3.25
C ASN A 284 19.17 16.36 -1.92
N GLY A 285 19.84 15.60 -1.04
CA GLY A 285 19.36 15.36 0.33
C GLY A 285 18.09 14.51 0.43
N LEU A 286 17.68 13.83 -0.66
CA LEU A 286 16.55 12.91 -0.59
C LEU A 286 16.94 11.59 0.09
N LYS A 287 16.19 11.25 1.13
CA LYS A 287 16.26 9.99 1.87
C LYS A 287 15.97 8.79 0.97
N ARG A 288 16.65 7.68 1.26
CA ARG A 288 16.37 6.36 0.66
C ARG A 288 14.99 5.86 1.13
N PRO A 289 14.38 4.91 0.41
CA PRO A 289 13.12 4.33 0.82
C PRO A 289 13.12 3.78 2.25
N GLU A 290 14.19 3.13 2.66
CA GLU A 290 14.35 2.56 4.01
C GLU A 290 14.25 3.67 5.09
N GLU A 291 14.91 4.80 4.86
CA GLU A 291 14.90 5.95 5.78
C GLU A 291 13.52 6.62 5.85
N ASN A 292 12.80 6.73 4.72
CA ASN A 292 11.42 7.26 4.72
C ASN A 292 10.43 6.31 5.42
N VAL A 293 10.66 4.99 5.31
CA VAL A 293 9.86 3.97 6.01
C VAL A 293 10.05 4.13 7.52
N GLU A 294 11.28 4.26 7.98
CA GLU A 294 11.59 4.48 9.40
C GLU A 294 10.97 5.78 9.93
N ASP A 295 11.09 6.89 9.18
CA ASP A 295 10.45 8.16 9.53
C ASP A 295 8.92 7.99 9.68
N PHE A 296 8.27 7.32 8.72
CA PHE A 296 6.83 7.08 8.76
C PHE A 296 6.45 6.24 9.98
N GLN A 297 7.23 5.20 10.29
CA GLN A 297 7.01 4.36 11.47
C GLN A 297 7.14 5.13 12.77
N ASN A 298 8.11 6.03 12.88
CA ASN A 298 8.28 6.86 14.08
C ASN A 298 7.10 7.81 14.25
N LEU A 299 6.63 8.44 13.16
CA LEU A 299 5.44 9.31 13.19
C LEU A 299 4.17 8.54 13.57
N ILE A 300 3.95 7.36 12.97
CA ILE A 300 2.70 6.63 13.20
C ILE A 300 2.62 6.03 14.62
N ARG A 301 3.76 5.71 15.26
CA ARG A 301 3.79 5.19 16.64
C ARG A 301 3.19 6.16 17.67
N GLU A 302 3.13 7.45 17.37
CA GLU A 302 2.46 8.42 18.25
C GLU A 302 0.94 8.18 18.32
N PHE A 303 0.36 7.55 17.30
CA PHE A 303 -1.08 7.30 17.18
C PHE A 303 -1.48 5.88 17.63
N PHE A 304 -0.55 4.92 17.66
CA PHE A 304 -0.85 3.51 17.94
C PHE A 304 -0.08 2.99 19.14
N GLN A 305 -0.75 2.25 20.03
CA GLN A 305 -0.11 1.60 21.18
C GLN A 305 0.85 0.48 20.75
N ALA A 306 0.49 -0.26 19.71
CA ALA A 306 1.31 -1.31 19.10
C ALA A 306 1.67 -0.91 17.67
N ALA A 307 2.87 -1.29 17.22
CA ALA A 307 3.30 -1.00 15.86
C ALA A 307 2.36 -1.68 14.84
N PRO A 308 1.76 -0.93 13.90
CA PRO A 308 0.99 -1.54 12.83
C PRO A 308 1.84 -2.53 12.02
N PRO A 309 1.27 -3.62 11.49
CA PRO A 309 1.98 -4.48 10.57
C PRO A 309 2.36 -3.69 9.31
N TRP A 310 3.57 -3.89 8.81
CA TRP A 310 4.04 -3.25 7.58
C TRP A 310 4.93 -4.14 6.74
N ILE A 311 4.90 -3.93 5.42
CA ILE A 311 5.73 -4.65 4.44
C ILE A 311 6.29 -3.67 3.41
N MET A 312 7.58 -3.77 3.12
CA MET A 312 8.23 -3.08 2.01
C MET A 312 8.06 -3.84 0.70
N THR A 313 7.71 -3.13 -0.37
CA THR A 313 7.36 -3.71 -1.66
C THR A 313 7.93 -2.92 -2.84
N SER A 314 8.18 -3.64 -3.94
CA SER A 314 8.40 -3.05 -5.26
C SER A 314 7.75 -3.90 -6.34
N SER A 315 6.82 -3.30 -7.10
CA SER A 315 6.23 -3.95 -8.27
C SER A 315 7.21 -4.08 -9.45
N VAL A 316 8.38 -3.45 -9.38
CA VAL A 316 9.43 -3.53 -10.41
C VAL A 316 10.33 -4.73 -10.16
N THR A 317 10.78 -4.91 -8.92
CA THR A 317 11.70 -5.99 -8.54
C THR A 317 10.99 -7.22 -7.95
N ASN A 318 9.67 -7.15 -7.75
CA ASN A 318 8.84 -8.12 -7.02
C ASN A 318 9.21 -8.30 -5.54
N MET A 319 10.01 -7.39 -4.98
CA MET A 319 10.31 -7.37 -3.55
C MET A 319 9.02 -7.28 -2.73
N GLY A 320 8.93 -8.04 -1.63
CA GLY A 320 7.80 -8.02 -0.70
C GLY A 320 6.55 -8.74 -1.20
N ARG A 321 6.56 -9.29 -2.42
CA ARG A 321 5.39 -9.93 -3.02
C ARG A 321 5.02 -11.22 -2.30
N ASP A 322 5.99 -12.10 -2.09
CA ASP A 322 5.75 -13.41 -1.49
C ASP A 322 5.46 -13.26 0.01
N GLU A 323 6.13 -12.31 0.66
CA GLU A 323 5.86 -11.90 2.04
C GLU A 323 4.43 -11.36 2.20
N MET A 324 3.98 -10.50 1.29
CA MET A 324 2.59 -10.02 1.30
C MET A 324 1.58 -11.16 1.10
N LEU A 325 1.84 -12.10 0.18
CA LEU A 325 0.97 -13.26 -0.02
C LEU A 325 0.94 -14.20 1.18
N LEU A 326 2.08 -14.41 1.86
CA LEU A 326 2.15 -15.18 3.10
C LEU A 326 1.37 -14.49 4.23
N HIS A 327 1.53 -13.17 4.36
CA HIS A 327 0.77 -12.38 5.32
C HIS A 327 -0.74 -12.43 5.05
N MET A 328 -1.16 -12.30 3.78
CA MET A 328 -2.57 -12.46 3.40
C MET A 328 -3.09 -13.86 3.74
N ALA A 329 -2.30 -14.90 3.47
CA ALA A 329 -2.67 -16.28 3.75
C ALA A 329 -2.88 -16.52 5.24
N GLN A 330 -2.01 -16.02 6.12
CA GLN A 330 -2.22 -16.17 7.57
C GLN A 330 -3.46 -15.45 8.06
N LEU A 331 -3.72 -14.22 7.61
CA LEU A 331 -4.90 -13.47 8.06
C LEU A 331 -6.18 -14.13 7.56
N ARG A 332 -6.20 -14.55 6.29
CA ARG A 332 -7.32 -15.27 5.68
C ARG A 332 -7.62 -16.57 6.42
N ASN A 333 -6.60 -17.38 6.66
CA ASN A 333 -6.79 -18.70 7.28
C ASN A 333 -7.16 -18.60 8.76
N TYR A 334 -6.71 -17.55 9.46
CA TYR A 334 -7.18 -17.24 10.80
C TYR A 334 -8.66 -16.83 10.78
N TRP A 335 -9.04 -15.88 9.92
CA TRP A 335 -10.42 -15.42 9.74
C TRP A 335 -11.38 -16.54 9.34
N LEU A 336 -10.97 -17.47 8.49
CA LEU A 336 -11.81 -18.61 8.09
C LEU A 336 -12.04 -19.62 9.23
N LYS A 337 -11.18 -19.62 10.25
CA LYS A 337 -11.26 -20.56 11.37
C LYS A 337 -12.05 -19.99 12.56
N HIS A 338 -12.16 -18.67 12.68
CA HIS A 338 -12.59 -17.95 13.88
C HIS A 338 -13.64 -16.89 13.56
#